data_AF-A0A954BAI8-F1
#
_entry.id   AF-A0A954BAI8-F1
#
_cell.length_a   1.000
_cell.length_b   1.000
_cell.length_c   1.000
_cell.angle_alpha   90.00
_cell.angle_beta   90.00
_cell.angle_gamma   90.00
#
_symmetry.space_group_name_H-M   'P 1'
#
loop_
_entity.id
_entity.type
_entity.pdbx_description
1 polymer ?
#
loop_
_entity_poly.entity_id
_entity_poly.type
_entity_poly.pdbx_seq_one_letter_code
_entity_poly.pdbx_strand_id
1 'polypeptide(L)'
;GNVVDLNVNIGGVETSGFDISAAYGFDMGKYGSMNLSMNGTLLDSFDVDPVGNAAYAYDCVGKYGNDCFTPTPEWRHRARASWVTPVDGLDLSATWRYIGSADLDTGVTNRVDSTLEEQNYIDLAGQWAAKDWVS
;
A
#
# COMPACT_ATOMS: atom_id res chain seq x y z
N GLY A 1 -41.95 -10.59 27.15
CA GLY A 1 -40.68 -11.32 27.03
C GLY A 1 -39.56 -10.34 27.28
N ASN A 2 -38.59 -10.69 28.11
CA ASN A 2 -37.40 -9.87 28.32
C ASN A 2 -36.36 -10.33 27.29
N VAL A 3 -35.88 -9.44 26.43
CA VAL A 3 -34.70 -9.69 25.60
C VAL A 3 -33.52 -9.17 26.40
N VAL A 4 -32.68 -10.08 26.89
CA VAL A 4 -31.42 -9.71 27.53
C VAL A 4 -30.36 -9.72 26.44
N ASP A 5 -30.03 -8.53 25.94
CA ASP A 5 -28.93 -8.33 25.01
C ASP A 5 -27.67 -8.06 25.82
N LEU A 6 -26.91 -9.12 26.11
CA LEU A 6 -25.59 -8.99 26.72
C LEU A 6 -24.63 -8.56 25.62
N ASN A 7 -23.88 -7.46 25.82
CA ASN A 7 -22.75 -7.11 24.95
C ASN A 7 -21.65 -8.18 25.08
N VAL A 8 -21.87 -9.32 24.43
CA VAL A 8 -20.88 -10.39 24.26
C VAL A 8 -20.07 -10.03 23.02
N ASN A 9 -18.75 -10.11 23.11
CA ASN A 9 -17.92 -10.06 21.92
C ASN A 9 -18.20 -11.33 21.10
N ILE A 10 -18.92 -11.17 19.99
CA ILE A 10 -19.34 -12.24 19.09
C ILE A 10 -18.48 -12.31 17.82
N GLY A 11 -17.29 -11.70 17.77
CA GLY A 11 -16.50 -11.68 16.55
C GLY A 11 -15.18 -10.95 16.67
N GLY A 12 -14.25 -11.29 15.78
CA GLY A 12 -12.89 -10.79 15.80
C GLY A 12 -12.37 -10.48 14.41
N VAL A 13 -11.38 -9.61 14.36
CA VAL A 13 -10.55 -9.39 13.19
C VAL A 13 -9.11 -9.54 13.64
N GLU A 14 -8.37 -10.43 13.00
CA GLU A 14 -6.94 -10.66 13.24
C GLU A 14 -6.16 -10.33 11.97
N THR A 15 -4.98 -9.75 12.12
CA THR A 15 -4.16 -9.32 11.00
C THR A 15 -2.71 -9.60 11.32
N SER A 16 -2.01 -10.23 10.38
CA SER A 16 -0.58 -10.49 10.49
C SER A 16 0.14 -10.15 9.18
N GLY A 17 1.43 -9.84 9.28
CA GLY A 17 2.21 -9.43 8.12
C GLY A 17 3.54 -8.79 8.49
N PHE A 18 4.19 -8.23 7.46
CA PHE A 18 5.51 -7.62 7.57
C PHE A 18 5.51 -6.22 6.96
N ASP A 19 6.00 -5.25 7.72
CA ASP A 19 6.31 -3.92 7.21
C ASP A 19 7.80 -3.78 6.93
N ILE A 20 8.12 -3.35 5.72
CA ILE A 20 9.48 -3.21 5.21
C ILE A 20 9.75 -1.72 4.96
N SER A 21 10.81 -1.21 5.60
CA SER A 21 11.32 0.15 5.36
C SER A 21 12.79 0.10 5.01
N ALA A 22 13.15 0.73 3.88
CA ALA A 22 14.53 0.82 3.41
C ALA A 22 14.83 2.24 2.92
N ALA A 23 16.04 2.71 3.21
CA ALA A 23 16.55 3.97 2.71
C ALA A 23 18.05 3.86 2.41
N TYR A 24 18.47 4.41 1.27
CA TYR A 24 19.86 4.38 0.84
C TYR A 24 20.21 5.67 0.08
N GLY A 25 21.21 6.38 0.59
CA GLY A 25 21.73 7.60 -0.02
C GLY A 25 23.16 7.39 -0.50
N PHE A 26 23.48 7.91 -1.68
CA PHE A 26 24.83 7.84 -2.23
C PHE A 26 25.17 9.06 -3.08
N ASP A 27 26.45 9.40 -3.09
CA ASP A 27 27.03 10.45 -3.92
C ASP A 27 27.31 9.91 -5.33
N MET A 28 27.01 10.71 -6.36
CA MET A 28 27.23 10.40 -7.77
C MET A 28 28.29 11.32 -8.40
N GLY A 29 29.14 11.94 -7.58
CA GLY A 29 30.18 12.88 -7.96
C GLY A 29 29.61 14.09 -8.68
N LYS A 30 30.12 14.35 -9.88
CA LYS A 30 29.69 15.48 -10.72
C LYS A 30 28.21 15.45 -11.12
N TYR A 31 27.49 14.35 -10.85
CA TYR A 31 26.07 14.19 -11.13
C TYR A 31 25.19 14.46 -9.90
N GLY A 32 25.74 14.92 -8.78
CA GLY A 32 24.97 15.24 -7.57
C GLY A 32 24.82 14.02 -6.67
N SER A 33 23.69 13.91 -5.94
CA SER A 33 23.45 12.78 -5.03
C SER A 33 22.06 12.19 -5.19
N MET A 34 21.94 10.89 -4.96
CA MET A 34 20.69 10.15 -5.03
C MET A 34 20.30 9.67 -3.65
N ASN A 35 19.01 9.78 -3.33
CA ASN A 35 18.40 9.15 -2.18
C ASN A 35 17.24 8.25 -2.65
N LEU A 36 17.34 6.97 -2.32
CA LEU A 36 16.33 5.96 -2.59
C LEU A 36 15.65 5.61 -1.28
N SER A 37 14.32 5.53 -1.28
CA SER A 37 13.53 5.09 -0.13
C SER A 37 12.38 4.20 -0.56
N MET A 38 12.00 3.26 0.29
CA MET A 38 10.87 2.36 0.05
C MET A 38 10.19 2.06 1.38
N ASN A 39 8.86 2.15 1.40
CA ASN A 39 8.04 1.57 2.46
C ASN A 39 7.03 0.64 1.81
N GLY A 40 7.00 -0.62 2.23
CA GLY A 40 6.08 -1.63 1.74
C GLY A 40 5.48 -2.44 2.88
N THR A 41 4.30 -2.99 2.64
CA THR A 41 3.58 -3.86 3.57
C THR A 41 3.25 -5.15 2.82
N LEU A 42 3.66 -6.28 3.38
CA LEU A 42 3.20 -7.61 3.03
C LEU A 42 2.16 -8.05 4.05
N LEU A 43 0.93 -8.24 3.61
CA LEU A 43 -0.17 -8.72 4.42
C LEU A 43 -0.21 -10.26 4.31
N ASP A 44 0.09 -10.96 5.41
CA ASP A 44 0.18 -12.43 5.43
C ASP A 44 -1.16 -13.07 5.78
N SER A 45 -1.90 -12.48 6.74
CA SER A 45 -3.28 -12.88 7.04
C SER A 45 -4.17 -11.68 7.35
N PHE A 46 -5.44 -11.76 6.95
CA PHE A 46 -6.48 -10.84 7.35
C PHE A 46 -7.78 -11.60 7.64
N ASP A 47 -7.81 -12.22 8.81
CA ASP A 47 -8.88 -13.13 9.22
C ASP A 47 -10.03 -12.35 9.85
N VAL A 48 -11.24 -12.62 9.35
CA VAL A 48 -12.49 -12.07 9.87
C VAL A 48 -13.33 -13.20 10.45
N ASP A 49 -13.62 -13.14 11.75
CA ASP A 49 -14.54 -14.06 12.45
C ASP A 49 -15.83 -13.30 12.79
N PRO A 50 -16.93 -13.52 12.06
CA PRO A 50 -18.15 -12.75 12.25
C PRO A 50 -19.00 -13.19 13.46
N VAL A 51 -18.76 -14.38 14.01
CA VAL A 51 -19.64 -15.01 15.02
C VAL A 51 -18.89 -15.66 16.21
N GLY A 52 -17.58 -15.44 16.33
CA GLY A 52 -16.75 -15.99 17.41
C GLY A 52 -16.54 -17.50 17.26
N ASN A 53 -16.57 -17.99 16.03
CA ASN A 53 -16.39 -19.40 15.70
C ASN A 53 -15.52 -19.53 14.45
N ALA A 54 -14.32 -20.07 14.66
CA ALA A 54 -13.31 -20.28 13.63
C ALA A 54 -13.79 -21.07 12.40
N ALA A 55 -14.87 -21.86 12.50
CA ALA A 55 -15.46 -22.54 11.34
C ALA A 55 -16.08 -21.59 10.31
N TYR A 56 -16.39 -20.36 10.71
CA TYR A 56 -16.93 -19.30 9.85
C TYR A 56 -15.93 -18.17 9.60
N ALA A 57 -14.69 -18.30 10.08
CA ALA A 57 -13.66 -17.33 9.80
C ALA A 57 -13.21 -17.43 8.34
N TYR A 58 -12.91 -16.29 7.73
CA TYR A 58 -12.41 -16.22 6.36
C TYR A 58 -11.27 -15.24 6.25
N ASP A 59 -10.32 -15.57 5.38
CA ASP A 59 -9.15 -14.75 5.08
C ASP A 59 -9.43 -13.82 3.90
N CYS A 60 -9.21 -12.53 4.13
CA CYS A 60 -9.44 -11.46 3.18
C CYS A 60 -8.16 -10.97 2.47
N VAL A 61 -6.98 -11.55 2.71
CA VAL A 61 -5.77 -11.17 1.95
C VAL A 61 -5.99 -11.31 0.45
N GLY A 62 -5.67 -10.25 -0.30
CA GLY A 62 -5.82 -10.20 -1.74
C GLY A 62 -7.28 -10.25 -2.20
N LYS A 63 -8.25 -9.92 -1.33
CA LYS A 63 -9.67 -9.98 -1.66
C LYS A 63 -10.41 -8.67 -1.42
N TYR A 64 -11.57 -8.57 -2.04
CA TYR A 64 -12.55 -7.49 -1.85
C TYR A 64 -13.96 -8.02 -2.11
N GLY A 65 -14.99 -7.32 -1.64
CA GLY A 65 -16.39 -7.72 -1.88
C GLY A 65 -17.31 -7.42 -0.71
N ASN A 66 -18.36 -8.22 -0.54
CA ASN A 66 -19.33 -8.01 0.53
C ASN A 66 -18.81 -8.43 1.91
N ASP A 67 -18.02 -9.50 1.96
CA ASP A 67 -17.44 -10.05 3.18
C ASP A 67 -16.11 -9.35 3.49
N CYS A 68 -15.28 -9.11 2.46
CA CYS A 68 -13.97 -8.47 2.62
C CYS A 68 -13.95 -6.95 2.44
N PHE A 69 -15.09 -6.32 2.13
CA PHE A 69 -15.24 -4.87 1.91
C PHE A 69 -14.27 -4.31 0.86
N THR A 70 -13.34 -3.46 1.29
CA THR A 70 -12.38 -2.77 0.43
C THR A 70 -11.20 -3.67 0.07
N PRO A 71 -10.59 -3.51 -1.11
CA PRO A 71 -9.43 -4.29 -1.49
C PRO A 71 -8.29 -4.24 -0.46
N THR A 72 -7.84 -5.41 -0.02
CA THR A 72 -6.69 -5.57 0.87
C THR A 72 -5.58 -6.33 0.15
N PRO A 73 -4.81 -5.65 -0.72
CA PRO A 73 -3.79 -6.31 -1.53
C PRO A 73 -2.74 -6.96 -0.63
N GLU A 74 -2.29 -8.15 -1.02
CA GLU A 74 -1.23 -8.88 -0.31
C GLU A 74 0.06 -8.05 -0.22
N TRP A 75 0.42 -7.36 -1.31
CA TRP A 75 1.57 -6.46 -1.34
C TRP A 75 1.20 -5.06 -1.80
N ARG A 76 1.71 -4.06 -1.09
CA ARG A 76 1.69 -2.66 -1.55
C ARG A 76 2.97 -1.95 -1.14
N HIS A 77 3.42 -1.00 -1.95
CA HIS A 77 4.56 -0.18 -1.57
C HIS A 77 4.52 1.23 -2.15
N ARG A 78 5.33 2.10 -1.54
CA ARG A 78 5.71 3.41 -2.07
C ARG A 78 7.23 3.51 -2.08
N ALA A 79 7.81 3.49 -3.27
CA ALA A 79 9.23 3.69 -3.52
C ALA A 79 9.47 5.10 -4.06
N ARG A 80 10.52 5.77 -3.63
CA ARG A 80 10.87 7.12 -4.08
C ARG A 80 12.36 7.23 -4.36
N ALA A 81 12.68 7.77 -5.52
CA ALA A 81 14.00 8.26 -5.86
C ALA A 81 13.98 9.80 -5.81
N SER A 82 14.90 10.38 -5.05
CA SER A 82 15.12 11.83 -4.96
C SER A 82 16.54 12.13 -5.42
N TRP A 83 16.67 12.99 -6.42
CA TRP A 83 17.94 13.38 -7.01
C TRP A 83 18.20 14.86 -6.73
N VAL A 84 19.22 15.12 -5.92
CA VAL A 84 19.80 16.46 -5.79
C VAL A 84 20.73 16.63 -6.97
N THR A 85 20.33 17.44 -7.95
CA THR A 85 21.06 17.56 -9.20
C THR A 85 22.30 18.45 -9.04
N PRO A 86 23.22 18.46 -10.02
CA PRO A 86 24.34 19.42 -10.03
C PRO A 86 23.90 20.86 -10.30
N VAL A 87 22.67 21.09 -10.76
CA VAL A 87 22.16 22.42 -11.08
C VAL A 87 21.77 23.09 -9.76
N ASP A 88 22.32 24.28 -9.50
CA ASP A 88 22.13 24.98 -8.23
C ASP A 88 20.63 25.18 -7.92
N GLY A 89 20.24 24.64 -6.76
CA GLY A 89 18.89 24.69 -6.24
C GLY A 89 17.87 23.79 -6.94
N LEU A 90 18.25 22.94 -7.91
CA LEU A 90 17.33 22.04 -8.62
C LEU A 90 17.38 20.62 -8.03
N ASP A 91 16.23 20.19 -7.51
CA ASP A 91 15.98 18.83 -7.03
C ASP A 91 14.86 18.19 -7.85
N LEU A 92 15.02 16.91 -8.18
CA LEU A 92 14.03 16.12 -8.89
C LEU A 92 13.66 14.89 -8.07
N SER A 93 12.44 14.38 -8.24
CA SER A 93 12.05 13.13 -7.62
C SER A 93 11.01 12.38 -8.43
N ALA A 94 11.05 11.06 -8.32
CA ALA A 94 10.07 10.13 -8.84
C ALA A 94 9.58 9.24 -7.71
N THR A 95 8.27 9.04 -7.63
CA THR A 95 7.64 8.10 -6.69
C THR A 95 6.91 7.03 -7.48
N TRP A 96 7.21 5.76 -7.20
CA TRP A 96 6.45 4.62 -7.66
C TRP A 96 5.57 4.09 -6.53
N ARG A 97 4.26 4.04 -6.77
CA ARG A 97 3.30 3.39 -5.88
C ARG A 97 2.76 2.15 -6.58
N TYR A 98 2.90 1.01 -5.93
CA TYR A 98 2.34 -0.26 -6.39
C TYR A 98 1.27 -0.72 -5.41
N ILE A 99 0.16 -1.18 -5.96
CA ILE A 99 -0.95 -1.80 -5.23
C ILE A 99 -1.20 -3.14 -5.91
N GLY A 100 -1.06 -4.24 -5.18
CA GLY A 100 -1.32 -5.59 -5.70
C GLY A 100 -2.76 -5.78 -6.15
N SER A 101 -3.00 -6.85 -6.91
CA SER A 101 -4.34 -7.24 -7.32
C SER A 101 -5.22 -7.64 -6.14
N ALA A 102 -6.53 -7.63 -6.34
CA ALA A 102 -7.49 -8.20 -5.40
C ALA A 102 -8.63 -8.91 -6.13
N ASP A 103 -8.98 -10.10 -5.70
CA ASP A 103 -10.04 -10.92 -6.26
C ASP A 103 -11.36 -10.74 -5.49
N LEU A 104 -12.48 -10.95 -6.18
CA LEU A 104 -13.79 -10.93 -5.55
C LEU A 104 -13.90 -12.10 -4.55
N ASP A 105 -14.30 -11.80 -3.31
CA ASP A 105 -14.37 -12.76 -2.18
C ASP A 105 -15.24 -14.00 -2.47
N THR A 106 -16.25 -13.85 -3.32
CA THR A 106 -17.11 -14.96 -3.79
C THR A 106 -16.40 -15.98 -4.69
N GLY A 107 -15.22 -15.68 -5.22
CA GLY A 107 -14.45 -16.55 -6.13
C GLY A 107 -15.04 -16.66 -7.56
N VAL A 108 -16.01 -15.82 -7.91
CA VAL A 108 -16.64 -15.80 -9.24
C VAL A 108 -15.66 -15.26 -10.29
N THR A 109 -15.42 -16.02 -11.36
CA THR A 109 -14.42 -15.66 -12.38
C THR A 109 -14.99 -15.13 -13.70
N ASN A 110 -16.30 -15.23 -13.93
CA ASN A 110 -16.96 -14.86 -15.18
C ASN A 110 -17.48 -13.41 -15.24
N ARG A 111 -17.05 -12.57 -14.30
CA ARG A 111 -17.41 -11.16 -14.25
C ARG A 111 -16.22 -10.30 -14.63
N VAL A 112 -16.47 -9.09 -15.12
CA VAL A 112 -15.40 -8.13 -15.45
C VAL A 112 -14.71 -7.58 -14.20
N ASP A 113 -15.42 -7.59 -13.07
CA ASP A 113 -14.95 -7.22 -11.74
C ASP A 113 -14.56 -8.45 -10.92
N SER A 114 -14.32 -9.61 -11.53
CA SER A 114 -13.83 -10.78 -10.76
C SER A 114 -12.47 -10.52 -10.10
N THR A 115 -11.63 -9.70 -10.74
CA THR A 115 -10.31 -9.30 -10.27
C THR A 115 -10.12 -7.81 -10.53
N LEU A 116 -9.71 -7.07 -9.49
CA LEU A 116 -9.09 -5.77 -9.65
C LEU A 116 -7.61 -6.01 -9.89
N GLU A 117 -7.15 -5.76 -11.12
CA GLU A 117 -5.76 -5.92 -11.51
C GLU A 117 -4.84 -4.98 -10.71
N GLU A 118 -3.57 -5.34 -10.59
CA GLU A 118 -2.56 -4.54 -9.92
C GLU A 118 -2.42 -3.14 -10.54
N GLN A 119 -2.18 -2.14 -9.70
CA GLN A 119 -2.09 -0.74 -10.12
C GLN A 119 -0.70 -0.17 -9.86
N ASN A 120 -0.20 0.58 -10.84
CA ASN A 120 1.09 1.27 -10.80
C ASN A 120 0.89 2.77 -11.02
N TYR A 121 1.31 3.59 -10.06
CA TYR A 121 1.33 5.05 -10.19
C TYR A 121 2.76 5.55 -10.17
N ILE A 122 3.10 6.39 -11.15
CA ILE A 122 4.39 7.07 -11.23
C ILE A 122 4.15 8.57 -11.09
N ASP A 123 4.59 9.12 -9.97
CA ASP A 123 4.46 10.55 -9.65
C ASP A 123 5.82 11.24 -9.80
N LEU A 124 5.89 12.29 -10.61
CA LEU A 124 7.12 13.08 -10.82
C LEU A 124 6.98 14.44 -10.13
N ALA A 125 8.06 14.92 -9.51
CA ALA A 125 8.11 16.24 -8.90
C ALA A 125 9.49 16.88 -9.08
N GLY A 126 9.51 18.20 -9.18
CA GLY A 126 10.73 18.99 -9.23
C GLY A 126 10.60 20.25 -8.39
N GLN A 127 11.69 20.65 -7.74
CA GLN A 127 11.79 21.88 -6.97
C GLN A 127 13.02 22.65 -7.46
N TRP A 128 12.86 23.95 -7.71
CA TRP A 128 13.97 24.80 -8.07
C TRP A 128 13.98 26.07 -7.22
N ALA A 129 15.07 26.30 -6.48
CA ALA A 129 15.29 27.54 -5.73
C ALA A 129 15.98 28.58 -6.63
N ALA A 130 15.19 29.32 -7.40
CA ALA A 130 15.70 30.43 -8.22
C ALA A 130 16.32 31.52 -7.33
N LYS A 131 17.55 31.94 -7.63
CA LYS A 131 18.22 33.07 -6.98
C LYS A 131 18.15 34.30 -7.89
N ASP A 132 17.91 35.47 -7.30
CA ASP A 132 17.86 36.77 -7.97
C ASP A 132 19.26 37.24 -8.43
N TRP A 133 19.82 36.60 -9.47
CA TRP A 133 21.00 37.08 -10.21
C TRP A 133 20.88 36.86 -11.72
N VAL A 134 19.65 36.73 -12.24
CA VAL A 134 19.40 36.79 -13.68
C VAL A 134 19.40 38.26 -14.09
N SER A 135 20.58 38.77 -14.44
CA SER A 135 20.76 39.97 -15.27
C SER A 135 20.77 39.59 -16.74
#